data_AF-A0A330LJD9-F1
#
_entry.id   AF-A0A330LJD9-F1
#
_cell.length_a   1.000
_cell.length_b   1.000
_cell.length_c   1.000
_cell.angle_alpha   90.00
_cell.angle_beta   90.00
_cell.angle_gamma   90.00
#
_symmetry.space_group_name_H-M   'P 1'
#
loop_
_entity.id
_entity.type
_entity.pdbx_description
1 polymer ?
#
loop_
_entity_poly.entity_id
_entity_poly.type
_entity_poly.pdbx_seq_one_letter_code
_entity_poly.pdbx_strand_id
1 'polypeptide(L)'
;MATSNHLSDILTLNLAHYQQQHKLTQQQSLVCQHIQACRTQALGEQQWRCGACHYEQRIFCSCRDRHCPRCQGQQTQAWIEKQQTEVLNCRYFHLVFTLPHELNILAHYKAKELYSALFEAVWQTLSQFGMTRKHLQGQLGGTVVLHTWGQTLTQHIHLHCLIPGGVLTSQGEWHGVTSDYLFPVKALANVYRAKMMQALRHRELVIEQADAAHSG
;
A
#
# COMPACT_ATOMS: atom_id res chain seq x y z
N MET A 1 -15.96 9.93 -28.72
CA MET A 1 -14.65 9.43 -28.27
C MET A 1 -14.49 9.87 -26.83
N ALA A 2 -14.50 8.95 -25.86
CA ALA A 2 -14.25 9.33 -24.47
C ALA A 2 -12.82 9.86 -24.37
N THR A 3 -12.67 11.16 -24.10
CA THR A 3 -11.37 11.75 -23.77
C THR A 3 -10.92 11.11 -22.47
N SER A 4 -10.02 10.13 -22.56
CA SER A 4 -9.39 9.52 -21.40
C SER A 4 -8.43 10.55 -20.80
N ASN A 5 -8.96 11.46 -19.98
CA ASN A 5 -8.16 12.42 -19.24
C ASN A 5 -7.17 11.66 -18.36
N HIS A 6 -5.88 11.95 -18.51
CA HIS A 6 -4.86 11.50 -17.58
C HIS A 6 -4.92 12.33 -16.30
N LEU A 7 -4.32 11.80 -15.21
CA LEU A 7 -4.23 12.51 -13.95
C LEU A 7 -3.55 13.89 -14.09
N SER A 8 -2.57 14.02 -14.98
CA SER A 8 -1.94 15.30 -15.32
C SER A 8 -2.94 16.33 -15.84
N ASP A 9 -3.91 15.89 -16.64
CA ASP A 9 -4.90 16.75 -17.27
C ASP A 9 -5.91 17.22 -16.21
N ILE A 10 -6.34 16.30 -15.33
CA ILE A 10 -7.21 16.61 -14.19
C ILE A 10 -6.54 17.64 -13.27
N LEU A 11 -5.28 17.44 -12.91
CA LEU A 11 -4.53 18.39 -12.08
C LEU A 11 -4.39 19.75 -12.77
N THR A 12 -4.07 19.76 -14.05
CA THR A 12 -3.92 21.01 -14.82
C THR A 12 -5.22 21.81 -14.86
N LEU A 13 -6.36 21.15 -15.01
CA LEU A 13 -7.66 21.80 -15.07
C LEU A 13 -8.19 22.25 -13.69
N ASN A 14 -7.92 21.49 -12.62
CA ASN A 14 -8.66 21.65 -11.36
C ASN A 14 -7.81 22.03 -10.14
N LEU A 15 -6.48 21.86 -10.17
CA LEU A 15 -5.63 22.02 -8.99
C LEU A 15 -5.68 23.45 -8.42
N ALA A 16 -5.66 24.46 -9.29
CA ALA A 16 -5.72 25.85 -8.87
C ALA A 16 -7.01 26.18 -8.12
N HIS A 17 -8.16 25.66 -8.59
CA HIS A 17 -9.43 25.84 -7.89
C HIS A 17 -9.46 25.08 -6.56
N TYR A 18 -8.97 23.83 -6.54
CA TYR A 18 -8.86 23.05 -5.31
C TYR A 18 -8.03 23.75 -4.24
N GLN A 19 -6.91 24.39 -4.63
CA GLN A 19 -6.03 25.12 -3.72
C GLN A 19 -6.65 26.40 -3.13
N GLN A 20 -7.76 26.90 -3.67
CA GLN A 20 -8.51 28.02 -3.06
C GLN A 20 -9.22 27.60 -1.77
N GLN A 21 -9.60 26.32 -1.66
CA GLN A 21 -10.35 25.78 -0.52
C GLN A 21 -9.50 24.88 0.38
N HIS A 22 -8.41 24.32 -0.15
CA HIS A 22 -7.60 23.33 0.56
C HIS A 22 -6.10 23.67 0.48
N LYS A 23 -5.43 23.62 1.64
CA LYS A 23 -3.97 23.74 1.71
C LYS A 23 -3.33 22.39 1.44
N LEU A 24 -2.38 22.36 0.51
CA LEU A 24 -1.54 21.20 0.27
C LEU A 24 -0.31 21.24 1.16
N THR A 25 0.14 20.07 1.61
CA THR A 25 1.48 19.94 2.19
C THR A 25 2.54 20.17 1.11
N GLN A 26 3.77 20.48 1.51
CA GLN A 26 4.89 20.63 0.58
C GLN A 26 5.05 19.38 -0.31
N GLN A 27 4.95 18.19 0.28
CA GLN A 27 5.05 16.93 -0.45
C GLN A 27 3.91 16.76 -1.48
N GLN A 28 2.67 17.09 -1.12
CA GLN A 28 1.54 17.02 -2.05
C GLN A 28 1.72 17.99 -3.23
N SER A 29 2.20 19.21 -2.97
CA SER A 29 2.49 20.21 -4.00
C SER A 29 3.57 19.72 -4.97
N LEU A 30 4.67 19.14 -4.47
CA LEU A 30 5.73 18.57 -5.30
C LEU A 30 5.23 17.42 -6.17
N VAL A 31 4.44 16.51 -5.61
CA VAL A 31 3.85 15.39 -6.38
C VAL A 31 2.94 15.92 -7.49
N CYS A 32 2.12 16.93 -7.23
CA CYS A 32 1.28 17.55 -8.25
C CYS A 32 2.12 18.15 -9.39
N GLN A 33 3.17 18.91 -9.05
CA GLN A 33 4.09 19.49 -10.03
C GLN A 33 4.78 18.42 -10.88
N HIS A 34 5.29 17.36 -10.26
CA HIS A 34 5.92 16.23 -10.98
C HIS A 34 4.93 15.58 -11.96
N ILE A 35 3.69 15.33 -11.54
CA ILE A 35 2.68 14.70 -12.39
C ILE A 35 2.27 15.63 -13.53
N GLN A 36 2.13 16.94 -13.31
CA GLN A 36 1.81 17.92 -14.36
C GLN A 36 2.95 18.06 -15.38
N ALA A 37 4.21 18.00 -14.95
CA ALA A 37 5.37 18.05 -15.85
C ALA A 37 5.58 16.73 -16.64
N CYS A 38 4.96 15.63 -16.20
CA CYS A 38 5.18 14.30 -16.76
C CYS A 38 4.80 14.20 -18.24
N ARG A 39 5.73 13.72 -19.08
CA ARG A 39 5.55 13.60 -20.54
C ARG A 39 5.29 14.93 -21.23
N THR A 40 5.92 15.99 -20.74
CA THR A 40 5.95 17.31 -21.39
C THR A 40 7.39 17.72 -21.70
N GLN A 41 7.57 18.77 -22.49
CA GLN A 41 8.89 19.32 -22.81
C GLN A 41 9.66 19.80 -21.57
N ALA A 42 8.97 20.11 -20.46
CA ALA A 42 9.61 20.55 -19.22
C ALA A 42 10.61 19.52 -18.64
N LEU A 43 10.46 18.23 -18.97
CA LEU A 43 11.36 17.17 -18.54
C LEU A 43 12.33 16.70 -19.65
N GLY A 44 12.35 17.40 -20.79
CA GLY A 44 13.10 17.00 -21.98
C GLY A 44 12.43 15.88 -22.78
N GLU A 45 13.10 15.50 -23.86
CA GLU A 45 12.59 14.54 -24.84
C GLU A 45 13.69 13.62 -25.37
N GLN A 46 13.26 12.49 -25.92
CA GLN A 46 14.05 11.59 -26.72
C GLN A 46 13.52 11.61 -28.15
N GLN A 47 14.41 11.65 -29.13
CA GLN A 47 14.05 11.51 -30.54
C GLN A 47 14.47 10.13 -31.01
N TRP A 48 13.50 9.35 -31.45
CA TRP A 48 13.68 7.99 -31.92
C TRP A 48 13.50 8.02 -33.44
N ARG A 49 14.41 7.39 -34.18
CA ARG A 49 14.31 7.24 -35.63
C ARG A 49 14.41 5.78 -36.01
N CYS A 50 13.45 5.27 -36.78
CA CYS A 50 13.52 3.92 -37.32
C CYS A 50 14.65 3.84 -38.35
N GLY A 51 15.55 2.86 -38.19
CA GLY A 51 16.64 2.64 -39.15
C GLY A 51 16.19 2.16 -40.53
N ALA A 52 14.98 1.59 -40.64
CA ALA A 52 14.46 1.02 -41.89
C ALA A 52 13.54 1.97 -42.67
N CYS A 53 12.54 2.58 -42.01
CA CYS A 53 11.56 3.45 -42.68
C CYS A 53 11.77 4.94 -42.39
N HIS A 54 12.80 5.30 -41.61
CA HIS A 54 13.11 6.68 -41.19
C HIS A 54 12.02 7.41 -40.42
N TYR A 55 10.93 6.74 -40.01
CA TYR A 55 9.92 7.31 -39.14
C TYR A 55 10.56 7.86 -37.86
N GLU A 56 10.20 9.09 -37.53
CA GLU A 56 10.67 9.77 -36.32
C GLU A 56 9.56 9.89 -35.30
N GLN A 57 9.89 9.60 -34.05
CA GLN A 57 9.00 9.81 -32.92
C GLN A 57 9.71 10.58 -31.83
N ARG A 58 9.05 11.64 -31.37
CA ARG A 58 9.47 12.38 -30.19
C ARG A 58 8.74 11.83 -28.97
N ILE A 59 9.48 11.49 -27.94
CA ILE A 59 8.95 10.94 -26.69
C ILE A 59 9.42 11.82 -25.53
N PHE A 60 8.48 12.47 -24.85
CA PHE A 60 8.80 13.25 -23.65
C PHE A 60 9.14 12.36 -22.46
N CYS A 61 10.10 12.81 -21.64
CA CYS A 61 10.58 12.08 -20.47
C CYS A 61 9.50 11.95 -19.38
N SER A 62 9.61 10.89 -18.58
CA SER A 62 8.71 10.62 -17.45
C SER A 62 9.17 11.35 -16.18
N CYS A 63 8.22 11.73 -15.32
CA CYS A 63 8.55 12.37 -14.04
C CYS A 63 9.11 11.39 -12.99
N ARG A 64 8.91 10.08 -13.20
CA ARG A 64 9.36 8.99 -12.31
C ARG A 64 8.79 9.04 -10.89
N ASP A 65 7.87 9.95 -10.59
CA ASP A 65 7.18 10.01 -9.30
C ASP A 65 6.35 8.74 -9.08
N ARG A 66 6.47 8.14 -7.88
CA ARG A 66 5.76 6.91 -7.49
C ARG A 66 4.24 7.04 -7.52
N HIS A 67 3.70 8.26 -7.44
CA HIS A 67 2.26 8.53 -7.50
C HIS A 67 1.77 8.74 -8.94
N CYS A 68 2.68 8.82 -9.93
CA CYS A 68 2.29 9.02 -11.32
C CYS A 68 1.84 7.68 -11.95
N PRO A 69 0.56 7.55 -12.38
CA PRO A 69 0.04 6.30 -12.93
C PRO A 69 0.65 5.94 -14.30
N ARG A 70 1.35 6.89 -14.95
CA ARG A 70 1.98 6.69 -16.27
C ARG A 70 3.41 6.17 -16.19
N CYS A 71 4.09 6.33 -15.05
CA CYS A 71 5.54 6.10 -14.94
C CYS A 71 5.90 4.74 -14.36
N GLN A 72 5.04 4.15 -13.55
CA GLN A 72 5.40 3.02 -12.70
C GLN A 72 5.19 1.64 -13.36
N GLY A 73 4.68 1.59 -14.61
CA GLY A 73 4.33 0.33 -15.27
C GLY A 73 5.47 -0.71 -15.31
N GLN A 74 6.69 -0.30 -15.67
CA GLN A 74 7.85 -1.22 -15.68
C GLN A 74 8.22 -1.71 -14.28
N GLN A 75 8.15 -0.84 -13.27
CA GLN A 75 8.46 -1.21 -11.88
C GLN A 75 7.39 -2.14 -11.30
N THR A 76 6.12 -1.88 -11.61
CA THR A 76 4.99 -2.76 -11.29
C THR A 76 5.18 -4.13 -11.92
N GLN A 77 5.53 -4.19 -13.21
CA GLN A 77 5.75 -5.45 -13.92
C GLN A 77 6.92 -6.24 -13.32
N ALA A 78 8.07 -5.60 -13.08
CA ALA A 78 9.21 -6.24 -12.44
C ALA A 78 8.88 -6.73 -11.02
N TRP A 79 8.06 -5.99 -10.27
CA TRP A 79 7.58 -6.44 -8.97
C TRP A 79 6.67 -7.66 -9.09
N ILE A 80 5.72 -7.68 -10.03
CA ILE A 80 4.83 -8.83 -10.30
C ILE A 80 5.66 -10.07 -10.64
N GLU A 81 6.61 -9.96 -11.56
CA GLU A 81 7.49 -11.06 -11.96
C GLU A 81 8.25 -11.62 -10.76
N LYS A 82 8.82 -10.75 -9.92
CA LYS A 82 9.47 -11.17 -8.68
C LYS A 82 8.51 -11.83 -7.70
N GLN A 83 7.27 -11.36 -7.56
CA GLN A 83 6.30 -12.02 -6.69
C GLN A 83 5.91 -13.39 -7.22
N GLN A 84 5.79 -13.55 -8.54
CA GLN A 84 5.43 -14.82 -9.18
C GLN A 84 6.47 -15.91 -8.95
N THR A 85 7.76 -15.58 -8.81
CA THR A 85 8.80 -16.57 -8.51
C THR A 85 8.70 -17.14 -7.09
N GLU A 86 8.03 -16.44 -6.19
CA GLU A 86 7.85 -16.81 -4.77
C GLU A 86 6.49 -17.49 -4.51
N VAL A 87 5.65 -17.66 -5.55
CA VAL A 87 4.34 -18.31 -5.42
C VAL A 87 4.52 -19.82 -5.26
N LEU A 88 3.93 -20.36 -4.20
CA LEU A 88 3.87 -21.79 -3.93
C LEU A 88 2.66 -22.38 -4.65
N ASN A 89 2.80 -23.59 -5.19
CA ASN A 89 1.67 -24.34 -5.76
C ASN A 89 0.75 -24.87 -4.65
N CYS A 90 -0.06 -23.99 -4.06
CA CYS A 90 -0.98 -24.30 -2.97
C CYS A 90 -2.22 -23.40 -3.02
N ARG A 91 -3.22 -23.71 -2.18
CA ARG A 91 -4.36 -22.82 -1.97
C ARG A 91 -3.88 -21.55 -1.26
N TYR A 92 -4.43 -20.40 -1.63
CA TYR A 92 -4.18 -19.13 -0.94
C TYR A 92 -5.42 -18.62 -0.24
N PHE A 93 -5.21 -17.91 0.86
CA PHE A 93 -6.25 -17.24 1.62
C PHE A 93 -5.99 -15.74 1.63
N HIS A 94 -7.02 -14.97 1.30
CA HIS A 94 -6.97 -13.51 1.39
C HIS A 94 -7.64 -13.05 2.69
N LEU A 95 -6.84 -12.52 3.60
CA LEU A 95 -7.29 -11.98 4.87
C LEU A 95 -7.17 -10.45 4.84
N VAL A 96 -8.16 -9.77 5.40
CA VAL A 96 -8.16 -8.30 5.51
C VAL A 96 -8.20 -7.90 6.97
N PHE A 97 -7.21 -7.12 7.40
CA PHE A 97 -7.16 -6.55 8.73
C PHE A 97 -7.40 -5.05 8.63
N THR A 98 -8.47 -4.57 9.24
CA THR A 98 -8.88 -3.16 9.15
C THR A 98 -8.60 -2.45 10.47
N LEU A 99 -8.00 -1.27 10.38
CA LEU A 99 -7.82 -0.37 11.50
C LEU A 99 -9.14 0.38 11.78
N PRO A 100 -9.58 0.50 13.05
CA PRO A 100 -10.71 1.35 13.42
C PRO A 100 -10.52 2.80 12.95
N HIS A 101 -11.58 3.43 12.48
CA HIS A 101 -11.54 4.79 11.91
C HIS A 101 -11.06 5.84 12.91
N GLU A 102 -11.33 5.63 14.20
CA GLU A 102 -10.89 6.51 15.30
C GLU A 102 -9.37 6.64 15.38
N LEU A 103 -8.62 5.65 14.85
CA LEU A 103 -7.16 5.67 14.83
C LEU A 103 -6.59 6.32 13.57
N ASN A 104 -7.41 6.70 12.58
CA ASN A 104 -6.95 7.36 11.36
C ASN A 104 -6.23 8.69 11.66
N ILE A 105 -6.61 9.38 12.73
CA ILE A 105 -5.95 10.62 13.15
C ILE A 105 -4.45 10.42 13.39
N LEU A 106 -4.06 9.25 13.90
CA LEU A 106 -2.65 8.90 14.11
C LEU A 106 -1.87 8.81 12.81
N ALA A 107 -2.53 8.50 11.69
CA ALA A 107 -1.88 8.46 10.38
C ALA A 107 -1.48 9.84 9.87
N HIS A 108 -2.10 10.91 10.36
CA HIS A 108 -1.72 12.27 9.99
C HIS A 108 -0.46 12.75 10.71
N TYR A 109 -0.23 12.28 11.94
CA TYR A 109 0.87 12.75 12.79
C TYR A 109 2.02 11.74 12.92
N LYS A 110 1.71 10.44 12.96
CA LYS A 110 2.61 9.33 13.27
C LYS A 110 2.34 8.11 12.37
N ALA A 111 2.20 8.36 11.06
CA ALA A 111 1.90 7.33 10.06
C ALA A 111 2.87 6.14 10.12
N LYS A 112 4.18 6.42 10.22
CA LYS A 112 5.21 5.37 10.22
C LYS A 112 4.98 4.42 11.40
N GLU A 113 4.81 4.98 12.59
CA GLU A 113 4.65 4.22 13.83
C GLU A 113 3.32 3.45 13.83
N LEU A 114 2.23 4.08 13.38
CA LEU A 114 0.92 3.43 13.24
C LEU A 114 0.97 2.26 12.27
N TYR A 115 1.53 2.45 11.08
CA TYR A 115 1.61 1.39 10.07
C TYR A 115 2.54 0.28 10.53
N SER A 116 3.69 0.60 11.13
CA SER A 116 4.56 -0.43 11.73
C SER A 116 3.85 -1.23 12.81
N ALA A 117 3.06 -0.59 13.69
CA ALA A 117 2.25 -1.29 14.69
C ALA A 117 1.20 -2.20 14.05
N LEU A 118 0.58 -1.75 12.96
CA LEU A 118 -0.41 -2.52 12.21
C LEU A 118 0.22 -3.79 11.60
N PHE A 119 1.34 -3.65 10.90
CA PHE A 119 2.07 -4.80 10.33
C PHE A 119 2.54 -5.77 11.42
N GLU A 120 3.10 -5.24 12.52
CA GLU A 120 3.54 -6.05 13.66
C GLU A 120 2.38 -6.85 14.28
N ALA A 121 1.28 -6.18 14.61
CA ALA A 121 0.12 -6.80 15.23
C ALA A 121 -0.51 -7.88 14.34
N VAL A 122 -0.62 -7.60 13.03
CA VAL A 122 -1.12 -8.57 12.05
C VAL A 122 -0.21 -9.78 11.95
N TRP A 123 1.10 -9.58 11.77
CA TRP A 123 2.03 -10.70 11.63
C TRP A 123 2.11 -11.53 12.91
N GLN A 124 2.22 -10.91 14.07
CA GLN A 124 2.20 -11.61 15.36
C GLN A 124 0.89 -12.40 15.58
N THR A 125 -0.24 -11.90 15.08
CA THR A 125 -1.52 -12.64 15.13
C THR A 125 -1.45 -13.88 14.25
N LEU A 126 -1.05 -13.71 13.00
CA LEU A 126 -0.97 -14.80 12.03
C LEU A 126 0.03 -15.87 12.47
N SER A 127 1.27 -15.49 12.80
CA SER A 127 2.31 -16.42 13.23
C SER A 127 1.91 -17.21 14.48
N GLN A 128 1.23 -16.57 15.45
CA GLN A 128 0.72 -17.28 16.62
C GLN A 128 -0.29 -18.36 16.21
N PHE A 129 -1.21 -18.06 15.30
CA PHE A 129 -2.20 -19.04 14.84
C PHE A 129 -1.58 -20.18 14.02
N GLY A 130 -0.52 -19.89 13.23
CA GLY A 130 0.23 -20.90 12.49
C GLY A 130 1.09 -21.83 13.35
N MET A 131 1.44 -21.41 14.56
CA MET A 131 2.26 -22.20 15.50
C MET A 131 1.44 -22.98 16.55
N THR A 132 0.27 -22.45 16.96
CA THR A 132 -0.42 -22.93 18.17
C THR A 132 -1.66 -23.78 17.90
N ARG A 133 -2.14 -23.86 16.65
CA ARG A 133 -3.36 -24.62 16.34
C ARG A 133 -3.05 -26.05 15.99
N LYS A 134 -3.83 -26.99 16.53
CA LYS A 134 -3.58 -28.46 16.47
C LYS A 134 -3.18 -29.02 15.10
N HIS A 135 -3.61 -28.40 13.99
CA HIS A 135 -3.37 -28.86 12.62
C HIS A 135 -2.30 -28.06 11.86
N LEU A 136 -1.76 -26.99 12.44
CA LEU A 136 -0.71 -26.15 11.87
C LEU A 136 0.32 -25.88 12.96
N GLN A 137 1.49 -26.49 12.83
CA GLN A 137 2.61 -26.36 13.78
C GLN A 137 3.86 -25.97 12.99
N GLY A 138 3.87 -24.76 12.48
CA GLY A 138 5.00 -24.29 11.68
C GLY A 138 4.94 -22.83 11.32
N GLN A 139 5.95 -22.42 10.56
CA GLN A 139 6.09 -21.06 10.07
C GLN A 139 5.11 -20.81 8.91
N LEU A 140 4.29 -19.77 9.05
CA LEU A 140 3.51 -19.22 7.94
C LEU A 140 4.39 -18.39 7.01
N GLY A 141 3.98 -18.33 5.74
CA GLY A 141 4.41 -17.30 4.79
C GLY A 141 3.29 -16.29 4.53
N GLY A 142 3.60 -15.21 3.81
CA GLY A 142 2.57 -14.30 3.33
C GLY A 142 3.11 -13.05 2.65
N THR A 143 2.32 -12.53 1.70
CA THR A 143 2.52 -11.21 1.11
C THR A 143 1.49 -10.26 1.70
N VAL A 144 1.94 -9.13 2.24
CA VAL A 144 1.07 -8.16 2.92
C VAL A 144 1.18 -6.78 2.28
N VAL A 145 0.05 -6.20 1.89
CA VAL A 145 -0.04 -4.92 1.21
C VAL A 145 -0.88 -3.95 2.04
N LEU A 146 -0.35 -2.75 2.30
CA LEU A 146 -1.05 -1.68 2.98
C LEU A 146 -1.89 -0.87 2.00
N HIS A 147 -3.17 -0.74 2.30
CA HIS A 147 -4.08 0.20 1.66
C HIS A 147 -4.53 1.24 2.69
N THR A 148 -4.51 2.52 2.29
CA THR A 148 -4.88 3.64 3.18
C THR A 148 -6.21 4.30 2.80
N TRP A 149 -6.83 3.86 1.69
CA TRP A 149 -8.05 4.43 1.13
C TRP A 149 -9.09 3.36 0.83
N GLY A 150 -10.36 3.70 0.99
CA GLY A 150 -11.49 2.90 0.54
C GLY A 150 -11.88 3.22 -0.91
N GLN A 151 -12.86 2.49 -1.43
CA GLN A 151 -13.37 2.67 -2.80
C GLN A 151 -13.93 4.08 -3.06
N THR A 152 -14.45 4.74 -2.02
CA THR A 152 -14.99 6.10 -2.05
C THR A 152 -13.92 7.18 -1.85
N LEU A 153 -12.63 6.81 -1.88
CA LEU A 153 -11.48 7.70 -1.61
C LEU A 153 -11.51 8.37 -0.23
N THR A 154 -12.25 7.80 0.72
CA THR A 154 -12.16 8.14 2.14
C THR A 154 -11.07 7.31 2.80
N GLN A 155 -10.39 7.87 3.80
CA GLN A 155 -9.32 7.17 4.50
C GLN A 155 -9.85 5.90 5.19
N HIS A 156 -9.29 4.75 4.80
CA HIS A 156 -9.66 3.43 5.30
C HIS A 156 -8.39 2.59 5.33
N ILE A 157 -7.76 2.52 6.51
CA ILE A 157 -6.45 1.89 6.66
C ILE A 157 -6.64 0.40 6.91
N HIS A 158 -6.15 -0.44 5.99
CA HIS A 158 -6.28 -1.88 6.06
C HIS A 158 -5.10 -2.59 5.41
N LEU A 159 -4.79 -3.80 5.89
CA LEU A 159 -3.83 -4.70 5.26
C LEU A 159 -4.56 -5.78 4.49
N HIS A 160 -4.19 -5.97 3.22
CA HIS A 160 -4.48 -7.18 2.46
C HIS A 160 -3.35 -8.18 2.69
N CYS A 161 -3.68 -9.34 3.21
CA CYS A 161 -2.74 -10.42 3.47
C CYS A 161 -3.07 -11.61 2.57
N LEU A 162 -2.15 -11.95 1.66
CA LEU A 162 -2.22 -13.15 0.84
C LEU A 162 -1.38 -14.24 1.52
N ILE A 163 -2.04 -15.24 2.10
CA ILE A 163 -1.42 -16.26 2.94
C ILE A 163 -1.46 -17.62 2.22
N PRO A 164 -0.31 -18.28 1.98
CA PRO A 164 -0.27 -19.67 1.56
C PRO A 164 -1.03 -20.56 2.55
N GLY A 165 -1.81 -21.49 2.03
CA GLY A 165 -2.65 -22.40 2.80
C GLY A 165 -1.87 -23.54 3.41
N GLY A 166 -0.89 -23.24 4.24
CA GLY A 166 -0.01 -24.22 4.87
C GLY A 166 1.11 -23.58 5.67
N VAL A 167 1.92 -24.42 6.31
CA VAL A 167 3.07 -24.01 7.11
C VAL A 167 4.30 -24.81 6.72
N LEU A 168 5.47 -24.22 6.94
CA LEU A 168 6.75 -24.90 6.91
C LEU A 168 7.09 -25.38 8.33
N THR A 169 7.27 -26.68 8.53
CA THR A 169 7.63 -27.23 9.85
C THR A 169 9.07 -26.95 10.21
N SER A 170 9.45 -27.21 11.47
CA SER A 170 10.84 -27.13 11.93
C SER A 170 11.78 -28.08 11.18
N GLN A 171 11.26 -29.15 10.59
CA GLN A 171 12.00 -30.09 9.75
C GLN A 171 12.15 -29.61 8.30
N GLY A 172 11.57 -28.46 7.95
CA GLY A 172 11.58 -27.94 6.57
C GLY A 172 10.54 -28.60 5.66
N GLU A 173 9.53 -29.25 6.22
CA GLU A 173 8.49 -29.94 5.45
C GLU A 173 7.26 -29.06 5.29
N TRP A 174 6.70 -29.03 4.07
CA TRP A 174 5.47 -28.31 3.79
C TRP A 174 4.24 -29.09 4.28
N HIS A 175 3.43 -28.45 5.11
CA HIS A 175 2.16 -28.97 5.59
C HIS A 175 1.00 -28.08 5.16
N GLY A 176 0.27 -28.53 4.14
CA GLY A 176 -0.89 -27.82 3.58
C GLY A 176 -2.16 -27.98 4.40
N VAL A 177 -3.05 -27.00 4.28
CA VAL A 177 -4.41 -26.99 4.82
C VAL A 177 -5.39 -27.41 3.73
N THR A 178 -6.26 -28.36 4.05
CA THR A 178 -7.34 -28.82 3.15
C THR A 178 -8.68 -28.10 3.38
N SER A 179 -8.80 -27.38 4.50
CA SER A 179 -10.00 -26.61 4.88
C SER A 179 -10.28 -25.43 3.93
N ASP A 180 -11.55 -25.06 3.82
CA ASP A 180 -11.99 -23.85 3.11
C ASP A 180 -11.69 -22.54 3.83
N TYR A 181 -11.32 -22.63 5.10
CA TYR A 181 -10.97 -21.50 5.94
C TYR A 181 -9.64 -21.75 6.63
N LEU A 182 -8.76 -20.75 6.61
CA LEU A 182 -7.46 -20.83 7.29
C LEU A 182 -7.61 -20.76 8.81
N PHE A 183 -8.28 -19.71 9.32
CA PHE A 183 -8.48 -19.48 10.74
C PHE A 183 -9.89 -18.99 11.08
N PRO A 184 -10.43 -19.28 12.28
CA PRO A 184 -11.71 -18.72 12.72
C PRO A 184 -11.61 -17.21 12.93
N VAL A 185 -12.42 -16.47 12.18
CA VAL A 185 -12.39 -15.00 12.11
C VAL A 185 -12.56 -14.35 13.49
N LYS A 186 -13.51 -14.83 14.32
CA LYS A 186 -13.75 -14.26 15.66
C LYS A 186 -12.54 -14.39 16.58
N ALA A 187 -11.87 -15.54 16.57
CA ALA A 187 -10.67 -15.76 17.37
C ALA A 187 -9.52 -14.87 16.86
N LEU A 188 -9.34 -14.80 15.54
CA LEU A 188 -8.32 -13.97 14.90
C LEU A 188 -8.51 -12.49 15.25
N ALA A 189 -9.75 -11.99 15.15
CA ALA A 189 -10.09 -10.61 15.45
C ALA A 189 -9.80 -10.23 16.91
N ASN A 190 -10.13 -11.11 17.86
CA ASN A 190 -9.86 -10.87 19.29
C ASN A 190 -8.36 -10.75 19.57
N VAL A 191 -7.56 -11.67 19.03
CA VAL A 191 -6.10 -11.65 19.21
C VAL A 191 -5.46 -10.45 18.50
N TYR A 192 -5.91 -10.15 17.28
CA TYR A 192 -5.46 -8.96 16.54
C TYR A 192 -5.72 -7.67 17.31
N ARG A 193 -6.94 -7.48 17.85
CA ARG A 193 -7.26 -6.29 18.64
C ARG A 193 -6.34 -6.14 19.84
N ALA A 194 -6.09 -7.23 20.58
CA ALA A 194 -5.19 -7.21 21.73
C ALA A 194 -3.76 -6.84 21.32
N LYS A 195 -3.22 -7.46 20.27
CA LYS A 195 -1.87 -7.18 19.76
C LYS A 195 -1.73 -5.78 19.18
N MET A 196 -2.74 -5.26 18.50
CA MET A 196 -2.74 -3.88 17.99
C MET A 196 -2.67 -2.88 19.14
N MET A 197 -3.51 -3.06 20.17
CA MET A 197 -3.49 -2.17 21.34
C MET A 197 -2.16 -2.26 22.09
N GLN A 198 -1.57 -3.45 22.21
CA GLN A 198 -0.24 -3.62 22.80
C GLN A 198 0.83 -2.91 21.98
N ALA A 199 0.85 -3.12 20.66
CA ALA A 199 1.83 -2.52 19.75
C ALA A 199 1.76 -0.97 19.76
N LEU A 200 0.57 -0.40 19.90
CA LEU A 200 0.38 1.05 20.06
C LEU A 200 0.89 1.55 21.42
N ARG A 201 0.56 0.84 22.51
CA ARG A 201 1.02 1.21 23.87
C ARG A 201 2.53 1.22 23.99
N HIS A 202 3.21 0.21 23.44
CA HIS A 202 4.68 0.13 23.46
C HIS A 202 5.39 1.26 22.70
N ARG A 203 4.68 1.93 21.78
CA ARG A 203 5.24 3.02 20.98
C ARG A 203 5.06 4.38 21.64
N GLU A 204 4.34 4.47 22.76
CA GLU A 204 4.13 5.70 23.53
C GLU A 204 3.82 6.91 22.63
N LEU A 205 2.86 6.74 21.71
CA LEU A 205 2.56 7.75 20.70
C LEU A 205 2.02 9.03 21.35
N VAL A 206 2.86 10.07 21.40
CA VAL A 206 2.45 11.42 21.77
C VAL A 206 2.02 12.16 20.50
N ILE A 207 0.76 12.61 20.50
CA ILE A 207 0.27 13.59 19.53
C ILE A 207 0.49 14.95 20.18
N GLU A 208 1.32 15.80 19.58
CA GLU A 208 1.44 17.19 20.02
C GLU A 208 0.05 17.83 19.93
N GLN A 209 -0.44 18.38 21.04
CA GLN A 209 -1.70 19.12 21.04
C GLN A 209 -1.60 20.24 19.99
N ALA A 210 -2.65 20.40 19.19
CA ALA A 210 -2.79 21.51 18.25
C ALA A 210 -3.09 22.82 19.01
N ASP A 211 -2.28 23.16 20.02
CA ASP A 211 -2.36 24.40 20.78
C ASP A 211 -1.33 25.39 20.24
N ALA A 212 -1.53 25.86 19.00
CA ALA A 212 -0.73 26.96 18.42
C ALA A 212 -1.40 27.69 17.26
N ALA A 213 -2.74 27.83 17.23
CA ALA A 213 -3.40 28.59 16.15
C ALA A 213 -4.54 29.51 16.60
N HIS A 214 -4.69 29.83 17.89
CA HIS A 214 -5.74 30.76 18.39
C HIS A 214 -5.19 31.91 19.25
N SER A 215 -3.94 32.31 19.05
CA SER A 215 -3.40 33.53 19.68
C SER A 215 -2.40 34.22 18.74
N GLY A 216 -2.87 35.29 18.10
CA GLY A 216 -2.11 36.15 17.19
C GLY A 216 -3.03 36.86 16.22
#